data_AF-A0A947RTQ8-F1
#
_entry.id   AF-A0A947RTQ8-F1
#
_cell.length_a   1.000
_cell.length_b   1.000
_cell.length_c   1.000
_cell.angle_alpha   90.00
_cell.angle_beta   90.00
_cell.angle_gamma   90.00
#
_symmetry.space_group_name_H-M   'P 1'
#
loop_
_entity.id
_entity.type
_entity.pdbx_description
1 polymer ?
#
loop_
_entity_poly.entity_id
_entity_poly.type
_entity_poly.pdbx_seq_one_letter_code
_entity_poly.pdbx_strand_id
1 'polypeptide(L)'
;MSDVTSFDPLQHAPLPVHGSWNAEDYAALGFKVGLEVHQQLLTDRKLFCRCPAGRYSRNHDVEILRHMRPTLSEMGDYDGTALMEFKTRKRITYLLDNDSVCTYEMDDAPPFEMDPHALDISIAVSLMLGLQVVDEIHIARKQYLDGSIPTGFQRTAIIGVSGEIPHAGRRIGIRQLSLEEDSCREVTDRGHDRVFRTDRLGMPLIETVTEP
;
A
#
# COMPACT_ATOMS: atom_id res chain seq x y z
N MET A 1 32.83 -8.12 27.16
CA MET A 1 31.89 -7.12 27.71
C MET A 1 32.54 -5.77 27.59
N SER A 2 32.23 -5.04 26.51
CA SER A 2 32.62 -3.65 26.32
C SER A 2 31.33 -2.92 25.98
N ASP A 3 30.93 -2.03 26.88
CA ASP A 3 29.72 -1.22 26.80
C ASP A 3 29.60 -0.51 25.45
N VAL A 4 28.55 -0.84 24.71
CA VAL A 4 28.06 -0.04 23.58
C VAL A 4 26.92 0.82 24.13
N THR A 5 27.28 1.90 24.80
CA THR A 5 26.36 3.01 25.06
C THR A 5 26.94 4.27 24.43
N SER A 6 27.10 4.27 23.11
CA SER A 6 27.18 5.53 22.36
C SER A 6 25.77 6.08 22.25
N PHE A 7 25.40 6.90 23.22
CA PHE A 7 24.16 7.67 23.24
C PHE A 7 24.22 8.69 22.09
N ASP A 8 23.45 8.48 21.03
CA ASP A 8 23.31 9.44 19.92
C ASP A 8 22.29 10.53 20.31
N PRO A 9 22.72 11.78 20.57
CA PRO A 9 21.83 12.86 20.97
C PRO A 9 20.85 13.29 19.86
N LEU A 10 21.09 12.88 18.61
CA LEU A 10 20.26 13.25 17.46
C LEU A 10 18.96 12.44 17.35
N GLN A 11 18.79 11.38 18.14
CA GLN A 11 17.64 10.47 18.00
C GLN A 11 16.46 10.78 18.92
N HIS A 12 16.62 11.65 19.94
CA HIS A 12 15.58 11.85 20.97
C HIS A 12 15.36 13.29 21.46
N ALA A 13 16.13 14.28 21.02
CA ALA A 13 15.77 15.68 21.24
C ALA A 13 14.81 16.15 20.13
N PRO A 14 13.72 16.88 20.42
CA PRO A 14 12.97 17.54 19.35
C PRO A 14 13.95 18.37 18.53
N LEU A 15 13.84 18.25 17.20
CA LEU A 15 14.66 19.04 16.28
C LEU A 15 14.64 20.51 16.71
N PRO A 16 15.77 21.24 16.62
CA PRO A 16 15.79 22.64 16.99
C PRO A 16 14.66 23.39 16.28
N VAL A 17 13.86 24.15 17.02
CA VAL A 17 12.82 24.98 16.42
C VAL A 17 13.51 26.08 15.62
N HIS A 18 13.61 25.91 14.31
CA HIS A 18 14.26 26.86 13.39
C HIS A 18 13.37 28.08 13.05
N GLY A 19 12.61 28.57 14.03
CA GLY A 19 11.57 29.60 13.84
C GLY A 19 10.27 29.02 13.26
N SER A 20 9.26 29.89 13.11
CA SER A 20 7.97 29.56 12.49
C SER A 20 7.82 30.35 11.19
N TRP A 21 7.49 29.66 10.10
CA TRP A 21 7.18 30.29 8.83
C TRP A 21 5.73 30.77 8.83
N ASN A 22 5.50 31.97 8.30
CA ASN A 22 4.17 32.51 8.09
C ASN A 22 3.69 32.23 6.65
N ALA A 23 2.47 32.66 6.32
CA ALA A 23 1.88 32.41 5.00
C ALA A 23 2.67 33.06 3.84
N GLU A 24 3.32 34.21 4.07
CA GLU A 24 4.13 34.91 3.06
C GLU A 24 5.44 34.17 2.79
N ASP A 25 6.07 33.60 3.83
CA ASP A 25 7.29 32.79 3.68
C ASP A 25 7.02 31.55 2.81
N TYR A 26 5.91 30.84 3.06
CA TYR A 26 5.49 29.69 2.24
C TYR A 26 5.14 30.09 0.80
N ALA A 27 4.49 31.25 0.62
CA ALA A 27 4.17 31.76 -0.70
C ALA A 27 5.44 32.14 -1.50
N ALA A 28 6.41 32.79 -0.85
CA ALA A 28 7.70 33.15 -1.46
C ALA A 28 8.53 31.91 -1.85
N LEU A 29 8.44 30.82 -1.08
CA LEU A 29 9.04 29.54 -1.42
C LEU A 29 8.35 28.86 -2.63
N GLY A 30 7.08 29.21 -2.90
CA GLY A 30 6.25 28.47 -3.85
C GLY A 30 5.88 27.08 -3.33
N PHE A 31 5.65 26.96 -2.03
CA PHE A 31 5.37 25.69 -1.36
C PHE A 31 4.09 25.03 -1.89
N LYS A 32 4.14 23.72 -2.11
CA LYS A 32 3.04 22.87 -2.58
C LYS A 32 3.00 21.58 -1.77
N VAL A 33 1.80 21.08 -1.48
CA VAL A 33 1.57 19.88 -0.67
C VAL A 33 0.41 19.08 -1.25
N GLY A 34 0.69 17.86 -1.66
CA GLY A 34 -0.31 16.82 -1.86
C GLY A 34 -0.38 15.88 -0.66
N LEU A 35 -1.56 15.33 -0.40
CA LEU A 35 -1.79 14.27 0.57
C LEU A 35 -2.22 12.99 -0.16
N GLU A 36 -1.72 11.87 0.34
CA GLU A 36 -2.12 10.52 -0.06
C GLU A 36 -2.55 9.80 1.21
N VAL A 37 -3.80 9.35 1.24
CA VAL A 37 -4.42 8.75 2.43
C VAL A 37 -4.90 7.36 2.09
N HIS A 38 -4.37 6.38 2.81
CA HIS A 38 -4.73 4.97 2.68
C HIS A 38 -5.62 4.55 3.85
N GLN A 39 -6.78 3.98 3.55
CA GLN A 39 -7.73 3.55 4.57
C GLN A 39 -8.29 2.15 4.26
N GLN A 40 -8.05 1.19 5.16
CA GLN A 40 -8.68 -0.13 5.07
C GLN A 40 -10.19 -0.03 5.28
N LEU A 41 -10.95 -0.83 4.53
CA LEU A 41 -12.40 -0.90 4.61
C LEU A 41 -12.86 -2.03 5.53
N LEU A 42 -13.90 -1.74 6.31
CA LEU A 42 -14.55 -2.75 7.16
C LEU A 42 -15.47 -3.62 6.30
N THR A 43 -15.00 -4.82 6.00
CA THR A 43 -15.69 -5.81 5.15
C THR A 43 -15.59 -7.19 5.80
N ASP A 44 -16.46 -8.13 5.41
CA ASP A 44 -16.42 -9.49 5.94
C ASP A 44 -15.31 -10.33 5.29
N ARG A 45 -14.97 -10.03 4.04
CA ARG A 45 -13.98 -10.76 3.23
C ARG A 45 -12.98 -9.83 2.57
N LYS A 46 -11.82 -10.40 2.23
CA LYS A 46 -10.77 -9.75 1.43
C LYS A 46 -11.22 -9.44 0.00
N LEU A 47 -10.52 -8.52 -0.67
CA LEU A 47 -10.98 -7.87 -1.89
C LEU A 47 -11.22 -8.83 -3.07
N PHE A 48 -10.33 -9.79 -3.27
CA PHE A 48 -10.38 -10.72 -4.41
C PHE A 48 -10.34 -12.20 -4.00
N CYS A 49 -10.69 -12.50 -2.74
CA CYS A 49 -10.89 -13.87 -2.28
C CYS A 49 -12.00 -13.95 -1.22
N ARG A 50 -12.17 -15.11 -0.60
CA ARG A 50 -13.22 -15.38 0.40
C ARG A 50 -12.67 -15.46 1.83
N CYS A 51 -11.38 -15.16 2.02
CA CYS A 51 -10.76 -15.13 3.34
C CYS A 51 -11.33 -13.99 4.18
N PRO A 52 -11.42 -14.17 5.51
CA PRO A 52 -11.96 -13.15 6.39
C PRO A 52 -11.07 -11.90 6.37
N ALA A 53 -11.70 -10.73 6.23
CA ALA A 53 -11.02 -9.45 6.42
C ALA A 53 -10.89 -9.12 7.93
N GLY A 54 -9.87 -8.33 8.29
CA GLY A 54 -9.62 -7.88 9.65
C GLY A 54 -9.08 -8.96 10.61
N ARG A 55 -8.78 -10.17 10.12
CA ARG A 55 -8.27 -11.28 10.94
C ARG A 55 -6.75 -11.28 10.96
N TYR A 56 -6.17 -10.68 12.00
CA TYR A 56 -4.72 -10.60 12.18
C TYR A 56 -4.17 -11.74 13.04
N SER A 57 -3.19 -12.48 12.52
CA SER A 57 -2.57 -13.62 13.18
C SER A 57 -1.30 -13.23 13.94
N ARG A 58 -1.00 -13.96 15.02
CA ARG A 58 0.29 -13.89 15.74
C ARG A 58 1.14 -15.14 15.52
N ASN A 59 0.48 -16.27 15.25
CA ASN A 59 1.10 -17.56 14.94
C ASN A 59 0.97 -17.85 13.44
N HIS A 60 1.63 -18.90 12.96
CA HIS A 60 1.51 -19.37 11.59
C HIS A 60 1.57 -20.90 11.60
N ASP A 61 0.93 -21.52 10.61
CA ASP A 61 0.92 -22.96 10.42
C ASP A 61 1.93 -23.40 9.36
N VAL A 62 2.20 -22.53 8.39
CA VAL A 62 3.01 -22.83 7.20
C VAL A 62 3.92 -21.65 6.87
N GLU A 63 5.10 -21.96 6.35
CA GLU A 63 6.03 -21.00 5.76
C GLU A 63 6.24 -21.30 4.27
N ILE A 64 6.30 -20.26 3.43
CA ILE A 64 6.61 -20.39 2.00
C ILE A 64 7.76 -19.46 1.65
N LEU A 65 8.81 -20.01 1.05
CA LEU A 65 9.91 -19.24 0.49
C LEU A 65 9.65 -18.90 -0.99
N ARG A 66 9.79 -17.63 -1.35
CA ARG A 66 9.71 -17.14 -2.74
C ARG A 66 10.91 -16.25 -3.07
N HIS A 67 11.12 -16.05 -4.36
CA HIS A 67 12.09 -15.12 -4.93
C HIS A 67 11.43 -14.31 -6.04
N MET A 68 11.52 -12.98 -5.96
CA MET A 68 10.98 -12.09 -6.98
C MET A 68 11.90 -12.02 -8.21
N ARG A 69 11.29 -11.83 -9.38
CA ARG A 69 12.02 -11.66 -10.66
C ARG A 69 11.47 -10.45 -11.41
N PRO A 70 12.35 -9.62 -12.00
CA PRO A 70 11.90 -8.50 -12.82
C PRO A 70 11.33 -9.03 -14.13
N THR A 71 10.39 -8.27 -14.70
CA THR A 71 9.82 -8.56 -16.01
C THR A 71 10.45 -7.65 -17.07
N LEU A 72 10.63 -8.17 -18.28
CA LEU A 72 11.10 -7.39 -19.43
C LEU A 72 9.98 -6.47 -19.92
N SER A 73 10.34 -5.25 -20.32
CA SER A 73 9.45 -4.39 -21.09
C SER A 73 9.26 -4.94 -22.50
N GLU A 74 8.29 -4.37 -23.22
CA GLU A 74 8.07 -4.67 -24.65
C GLU A 74 9.33 -4.46 -25.49
N MET A 75 10.18 -3.51 -25.12
CA MET A 75 11.44 -3.19 -25.79
C MET A 75 12.61 -4.10 -25.36
N GLY A 76 12.37 -5.05 -24.44
CA GLY A 76 13.41 -5.93 -23.90
C GLY A 76 14.27 -5.29 -22.81
N ASP A 77 13.88 -4.13 -22.30
CA ASP A 77 14.59 -3.42 -21.24
C ASP A 77 14.00 -3.75 -19.87
N TYR A 78 14.84 -3.72 -18.82
CA TYR A 78 14.38 -3.83 -17.44
C TYR A 78 14.19 -2.45 -16.82
N ASP A 79 13.19 -2.33 -15.95
CA ASP A 79 13.10 -1.18 -15.05
C ASP A 79 14.32 -1.14 -14.11
N GLY A 80 14.95 0.04 -14.00
CA GLY A 80 16.18 0.21 -13.23
C GLY A 80 16.00 -0.08 -11.74
N THR A 81 14.84 0.30 -11.18
CA THR A 81 14.51 0.08 -9.77
C THR A 81 14.26 -1.41 -9.51
N ALA A 82 13.49 -2.06 -10.40
CA ALA A 82 13.25 -3.50 -10.36
C ALA A 82 14.55 -4.31 -10.41
N LEU A 83 15.50 -3.89 -11.25
CA LEU A 83 16.80 -4.54 -11.37
C LEU A 83 17.66 -4.35 -10.11
N MET A 84 17.60 -3.17 -9.47
CA MET A 84 18.28 -2.91 -8.21
C MET A 84 17.74 -3.80 -7.09
N GLU A 85 16.42 -3.92 -6.97
CA GLU A 85 15.81 -4.81 -5.98
C GLU A 85 16.15 -6.27 -6.28
N PHE A 86 16.10 -6.72 -7.52
CA PHE A 86 16.49 -8.08 -7.90
C PHE A 86 17.95 -8.42 -7.54
N LYS A 87 18.87 -7.46 -7.69
CA LYS A 87 20.29 -7.62 -7.35
C LYS A 87 20.52 -7.83 -5.85
N THR A 88 19.59 -7.42 -4.98
CA THR A 88 19.68 -7.70 -3.55
C THR A 88 19.49 -9.18 -3.22
N ARG A 89 18.98 -9.99 -4.16
CA ARG A 89 18.80 -11.45 -4.06
C ARG A 89 18.07 -11.86 -2.78
N LYS A 90 17.04 -11.10 -2.38
CA LYS A 90 16.27 -11.39 -1.17
C LYS A 90 15.63 -12.79 -1.26
N ARG A 91 15.68 -13.49 -0.13
CA ARG A 91 14.86 -14.64 0.21
C ARG A 91 13.65 -14.12 0.97
N ILE A 92 12.46 -14.35 0.43
CA ILE A 92 11.23 -13.81 1.00
C ILE A 92 10.41 -14.96 1.55
N THR A 93 10.26 -15.01 2.87
CA THR A 93 9.45 -16.02 3.57
C THR A 93 8.09 -15.42 3.93
N TYR A 94 7.03 -16.08 3.49
CA TYR A 94 5.65 -15.76 3.85
C TYR A 94 5.19 -16.69 4.96
N LEU A 95 4.68 -16.11 6.04
CA LEU A 95 4.03 -16.81 7.16
C LEU A 95 2.54 -16.87 6.90
N LEU A 96 1.98 -18.08 6.87
CA LEU A 96 0.58 -18.35 6.57
C LEU A 96 -0.13 -18.94 7.78
N ASP A 97 -1.34 -18.48 8.01
CA ASP A 97 -2.25 -19.00 9.03
C ASP A 97 -3.52 -19.47 8.30
N ASN A 98 -3.84 -20.78 8.40
CA ASN A 98 -4.93 -21.43 7.65
C ASN A 98 -6.28 -20.72 7.84
N ASP A 99 -6.41 -20.04 8.96
CA ASP A 99 -7.60 -19.32 9.39
C ASP A 99 -7.77 -17.95 8.71
N SER A 100 -6.75 -17.45 8.02
CA SER A 100 -6.71 -16.09 7.47
C SER A 100 -6.40 -16.00 5.97
N VAL A 101 -5.96 -17.10 5.35
CA VAL A 101 -5.50 -17.10 3.95
C VAL A 101 -6.01 -18.30 3.15
N CYS A 102 -5.93 -18.17 1.82
CA CYS A 102 -6.19 -19.24 0.86
C CYS A 102 -5.14 -19.24 -0.25
N THR A 103 -5.30 -20.14 -1.23
CA THR A 103 -4.36 -20.30 -2.35
C THR A 103 -4.26 -19.07 -3.25
N TYR A 104 -5.25 -18.18 -3.23
CA TYR A 104 -5.18 -16.88 -3.93
C TYR A 104 -4.01 -16.03 -3.42
N GLU A 105 -3.90 -15.89 -2.10
CA GLU A 105 -2.85 -15.09 -1.46
C GLU A 105 -1.45 -15.68 -1.66
N MET A 106 -1.37 -16.97 -2.01
CA MET A 106 -0.12 -17.68 -2.31
C MET A 106 0.32 -17.53 -3.77
N ASP A 107 -0.47 -16.85 -4.61
CA ASP A 107 -0.33 -16.83 -6.07
C ASP A 107 -0.46 -18.23 -6.71
N ASP A 108 -1.27 -19.12 -6.10
CA ASP A 108 -1.54 -20.47 -6.61
C ASP A 108 -2.99 -20.63 -7.12
N ALA A 109 -3.79 -19.55 -7.09
CA ALA A 109 -5.13 -19.51 -7.67
C ALA A 109 -5.40 -18.14 -8.33
N PRO A 110 -6.19 -18.10 -9.42
CA PRO A 110 -6.62 -16.83 -10.01
C PRO A 110 -7.47 -16.00 -9.02
N PRO A 111 -7.56 -14.68 -9.20
CA PRO A 111 -8.44 -13.84 -8.39
C PRO A 111 -9.90 -14.26 -8.56
N PHE A 112 -10.65 -14.14 -7.47
CA PHE A 112 -12.11 -14.16 -7.52
C PHE A 112 -12.64 -12.78 -7.93
N GLU A 113 -13.96 -12.68 -8.12
CA GLU A 113 -14.61 -11.39 -8.31
C GLU A 113 -14.34 -10.44 -7.13
N MET A 114 -14.28 -9.15 -7.43
CA MET A 114 -14.11 -8.08 -6.45
C MET A 114 -15.20 -8.17 -5.38
N ASP A 115 -14.86 -7.83 -4.14
CA ASP A 115 -15.84 -7.72 -3.07
C ASP A 115 -16.83 -6.58 -3.34
N PRO A 116 -18.14 -6.86 -3.52
CA PRO A 116 -19.12 -5.84 -3.84
C PRO A 116 -19.33 -4.88 -2.67
N HIS A 117 -19.16 -5.33 -1.42
CA HIS A 117 -19.30 -4.46 -0.26
C HIS A 117 -18.14 -3.44 -0.19
N ALA A 118 -16.90 -3.87 -0.45
CA ALA A 118 -15.76 -2.96 -0.61
C ALA A 118 -15.98 -1.95 -1.74
N LEU A 119 -16.54 -2.39 -2.87
CA LEU A 119 -16.88 -1.51 -3.98
C LEU A 119 -17.96 -0.48 -3.60
N ASP A 120 -19.04 -0.92 -2.95
CA ASP A 120 -20.13 -0.04 -2.51
C ASP A 120 -19.62 1.05 -1.56
N ILE A 121 -18.78 0.69 -0.58
CA ILE A 121 -18.15 1.65 0.32
C ILE A 121 -17.27 2.63 -0.46
N SER A 122 -16.49 2.14 -1.43
CA SER A 122 -15.58 2.99 -2.22
C SER A 122 -16.34 4.01 -3.08
N ILE A 123 -17.46 3.59 -3.69
CA ILE A 123 -18.36 4.49 -4.44
C ILE A 123 -19.00 5.50 -3.49
N ALA A 124 -19.48 5.06 -2.33
CA ALA A 124 -20.07 5.97 -1.34
C ALA A 124 -19.08 7.05 -0.88
N VAL A 125 -17.84 6.67 -0.56
CA VAL A 125 -16.78 7.64 -0.21
C VAL A 125 -16.47 8.55 -1.39
N SER A 126 -16.44 8.01 -2.62
CA SER A 126 -16.20 8.81 -3.82
C SER A 126 -17.24 9.92 -3.99
N LEU A 127 -18.52 9.59 -3.80
CA LEU A 127 -19.62 10.55 -3.83
C LEU A 127 -19.52 11.59 -2.71
N MET A 128 -19.12 11.18 -1.49
CA MET A 128 -18.91 12.11 -0.38
C MET A 128 -17.77 13.12 -0.64
N LEU A 129 -16.74 12.70 -1.38
CA LEU A 129 -15.63 13.54 -1.81
C LEU A 129 -15.95 14.38 -3.06
N GLY A 130 -17.16 14.26 -3.60
CA GLY A 130 -17.59 14.96 -4.81
C GLY A 130 -16.87 14.49 -6.09
N LEU A 131 -16.33 13.27 -6.08
CA LEU A 131 -15.67 12.69 -7.25
C LEU A 131 -16.69 12.30 -8.33
N GLN A 132 -16.25 12.36 -9.59
CA GLN A 132 -16.92 11.75 -10.72
C GLN A 132 -16.58 10.26 -10.75
N VAL A 133 -17.58 9.41 -10.46
CA VAL A 133 -17.43 7.95 -10.48
C VAL A 133 -17.27 7.48 -11.93
N VAL A 134 -16.36 6.52 -12.16
CA VAL A 134 -16.12 5.96 -13.50
C VAL A 134 -17.26 5.05 -13.95
N ASP A 135 -17.54 5.02 -15.26
CA ASP A 135 -18.59 4.16 -15.82
C ASP A 135 -18.22 2.66 -15.83
N GLU A 136 -16.92 2.36 -15.93
CA GLU A 136 -16.39 1.00 -15.94
C GLU A 136 -15.10 0.92 -15.11
N ILE A 137 -14.98 -0.14 -14.31
CA ILE A 137 -13.85 -0.34 -13.40
C ILE A 137 -12.89 -1.34 -14.04
N HIS A 138 -11.67 -0.87 -14.30
CA HIS A 138 -10.58 -1.68 -14.84
C HIS A 138 -9.56 -1.97 -13.75
N ILE A 139 -9.31 -3.25 -13.47
CA ILE A 139 -8.32 -3.68 -12.48
C ILE A 139 -6.93 -3.64 -13.13
N ALA A 140 -6.07 -2.77 -12.61
CA ALA A 140 -4.68 -2.66 -13.01
C ALA A 140 -3.75 -3.44 -12.06
N ARG A 141 -2.51 -3.66 -12.49
CA ARG A 141 -1.45 -4.34 -11.72
C ARG A 141 -0.29 -3.37 -11.51
N LYS A 142 -0.18 -2.80 -10.31
CA LYS A 142 0.94 -1.92 -9.89
C LYS A 142 2.08 -2.82 -9.40
N GLN A 143 3.28 -2.71 -9.98
CA GLN A 143 4.37 -3.68 -9.74
C GLN A 143 5.06 -3.46 -8.39
N TYR A 144 5.37 -4.55 -7.67
CA TYR A 144 6.07 -4.57 -6.38
C TYR A 144 7.10 -5.71 -6.34
N LEU A 145 8.39 -5.39 -6.37
CA LEU A 145 9.48 -6.38 -6.32
C LEU A 145 10.09 -6.57 -4.93
N ASP A 146 9.66 -5.79 -3.94
CA ASP A 146 10.18 -5.79 -2.57
C ASP A 146 9.81 -7.04 -1.75
N GLY A 147 8.86 -7.84 -2.26
CA GLY A 147 8.35 -9.03 -1.59
C GLY A 147 7.14 -8.80 -0.70
N SER A 148 6.64 -7.57 -0.56
CA SER A 148 5.47 -7.26 0.26
C SER A 148 4.17 -7.91 -0.26
N ILE A 149 4.14 -8.30 -1.54
CA ILE A 149 3.02 -8.93 -2.21
C ILE A 149 3.51 -10.18 -2.99
N PRO A 150 3.01 -11.40 -2.69
CA PRO A 150 3.48 -12.65 -3.30
C PRO A 150 3.41 -12.72 -4.83
N THR A 151 2.41 -12.07 -5.45
CA THR A 151 2.23 -12.00 -6.91
C THR A 151 3.24 -11.09 -7.60
N GLY A 152 4.00 -10.28 -6.86
CA GLY A 152 4.89 -9.26 -7.40
C GLY A 152 4.16 -8.02 -7.95
N PHE A 153 2.84 -7.91 -7.73
CA PHE A 153 2.06 -6.72 -8.09
C PHE A 153 0.82 -6.60 -7.21
N GLN A 154 0.43 -5.37 -6.88
CA GLN A 154 -0.82 -5.03 -6.23
C GLN A 154 -1.91 -4.87 -7.28
N ARG A 155 -3.11 -5.40 -7.02
CA ARG A 155 -4.29 -5.06 -7.81
C ARG A 155 -4.91 -3.77 -7.28
N THR A 156 -5.15 -2.83 -8.17
CA THR A 156 -5.71 -1.51 -7.87
C THR A 156 -6.68 -1.10 -8.98
N ALA A 157 -7.70 -0.33 -8.66
CA ALA A 157 -8.68 0.17 -9.61
C ALA A 157 -9.14 1.58 -9.22
N ILE A 158 -9.16 2.50 -10.20
CA ILE A 158 -9.68 3.86 -9.99
C ILE A 158 -11.21 3.79 -9.92
N ILE A 159 -11.79 4.37 -8.87
CA ILE A 159 -13.24 4.40 -8.63
C ILE A 159 -13.83 5.75 -9.01
N GLY A 160 -13.13 6.84 -8.73
CA GLY A 160 -13.58 8.18 -9.08
C GLY A 160 -12.45 9.19 -9.21
N VAL A 161 -12.68 10.25 -9.99
CA VAL A 161 -11.70 11.30 -10.29
C VAL A 161 -12.32 12.69 -10.12
N SER A 162 -11.46 13.70 -9.97
CA SER A 162 -11.84 15.12 -10.05
C SER A 162 -12.96 15.55 -9.08
N GLY A 163 -12.62 15.58 -7.80
CA GLY A 163 -13.51 16.01 -6.71
C GLY A 163 -12.92 17.18 -5.92
N GLU A 164 -13.60 17.61 -4.87
CA GLU A 164 -13.10 18.68 -4.01
C GLU A 164 -13.82 18.74 -2.65
N ILE A 165 -13.06 19.05 -1.61
CA ILE A 165 -13.57 19.21 -0.25
C ILE A 165 -13.37 20.64 0.26
N PRO A 166 -14.31 21.17 1.07
CA PRO A 166 -14.12 22.46 1.73
C PRO A 166 -13.19 22.29 2.94
N HIS A 167 -12.20 23.16 3.08
CA HIS A 167 -11.33 23.18 4.24
C HIS A 167 -10.80 24.60 4.50
N ALA A 168 -10.95 25.10 5.73
CA ALA A 168 -10.42 26.41 6.15
C ALA A 168 -10.70 27.58 5.17
N GLY A 169 -11.91 27.63 4.60
CA GLY A 169 -12.31 28.69 3.66
C GLY A 169 -11.79 28.54 2.23
N ARG A 170 -11.07 27.46 1.91
CA ARG A 170 -10.63 27.11 0.55
C ARG A 170 -11.22 25.76 0.11
N ARG A 171 -11.10 25.46 -1.19
CA ARG A 171 -11.36 24.14 -1.76
C ARG A 171 -10.03 23.40 -1.92
N ILE A 172 -9.99 22.15 -1.47
CA ILE A 172 -8.87 21.24 -1.72
C ILE A 172 -9.34 20.27 -2.79
N GLY A 173 -8.65 20.26 -3.93
CA GLY A 173 -8.93 19.32 -5.01
C GLY A 173 -8.60 17.89 -4.61
N ILE A 174 -9.50 16.97 -4.91
CA ILE A 174 -9.26 15.53 -4.82
C ILE A 174 -9.01 15.03 -6.23
N ARG A 175 -7.81 14.52 -6.48
CA ARG A 175 -7.39 14.04 -7.78
C ARG A 175 -8.13 12.76 -8.16
N GLN A 176 -8.07 11.77 -7.26
CA GLN A 176 -8.68 10.46 -7.47
C GLN A 176 -8.90 9.72 -6.16
N LEU A 177 -9.79 8.72 -6.22
CA LEU A 177 -9.90 7.63 -5.25
C LEU A 177 -9.76 6.29 -5.96
N SER A 178 -8.88 5.43 -5.44
CA SER A 178 -8.68 4.06 -5.92
C SER A 178 -9.12 3.05 -4.85
N LEU A 179 -9.57 1.86 -5.28
CA LEU A 179 -9.79 0.69 -4.44
C LEU A 179 -8.72 -0.36 -4.79
N GLU A 180 -8.02 -0.84 -3.77
CA GLU A 180 -6.86 -1.72 -3.93
C GLU A 180 -6.69 -2.73 -2.79
N GLU A 181 -5.79 -3.69 -3.02
CA GLU A 181 -5.38 -4.68 -2.02
C GLU A 181 -4.30 -4.12 -1.10
N ASP A 182 -4.42 -4.27 0.22
CA ASP A 182 -3.29 -4.00 1.12
C ASP A 182 -2.23 -5.12 1.01
N SER A 183 -0.99 -4.78 1.37
CA SER A 183 0.17 -5.65 1.36
C SER A 183 0.28 -6.50 2.63
N CYS A 184 1.21 -7.47 2.61
CA CYS A 184 1.55 -8.24 3.80
C CYS A 184 2.03 -7.34 4.95
N ARG A 185 2.01 -7.85 6.19
CA ARG A 185 2.68 -7.18 7.32
C ARG A 185 4.13 -7.62 7.39
N GLU A 186 5.05 -6.66 7.45
CA GLU A 186 6.46 -6.97 7.67
C GLU A 186 6.66 -7.53 9.09
N VAL A 187 7.45 -8.61 9.19
CA VAL A 187 7.90 -9.19 10.46
C VAL A 187 9.38 -8.87 10.69
N THR A 188 10.22 -9.03 9.66
CA THR A 188 11.62 -8.62 9.71
C THR A 188 12.18 -8.39 8.31
N ASP A 189 13.11 -7.45 8.20
CA ASP A 189 14.02 -7.28 7.07
C ASP A 189 15.47 -7.27 7.58
N ARG A 190 16.23 -8.33 7.31
CA ARG A 190 17.62 -8.47 7.77
C ARG A 190 18.49 -9.09 6.68
N GLY A 191 19.48 -8.32 6.21
CA GLY A 191 20.44 -8.81 5.21
C GLY A 191 19.73 -9.27 3.93
N HIS A 192 19.86 -10.55 3.59
CA HIS A 192 19.18 -11.14 2.43
C HIS A 192 17.82 -11.76 2.75
N ASP A 193 17.34 -11.70 3.99
CA ASP A 193 16.11 -12.34 4.42
C ASP A 193 15.03 -11.32 4.76
N ARG A 194 13.85 -11.49 4.16
CA ARG A 194 12.63 -10.78 4.51
C ARG A 194 11.56 -11.77 4.92
N VAL A 195 10.85 -11.44 6.00
CA VAL A 195 9.74 -12.25 6.48
C VAL A 195 8.49 -11.40 6.54
N PHE A 196 7.44 -11.88 5.90
CA PHE A 196 6.14 -11.23 5.84
C PHE A 196 5.05 -12.14 6.39
N ARG A 197 4.03 -11.55 7.00
CA ARG A 197 2.80 -12.23 7.40
C ARG A 197 1.69 -11.85 6.44
N THR A 198 0.99 -12.86 5.96
CA THR A 198 0.01 -12.75 4.86
C THR A 198 -1.41 -12.40 5.32
N ASP A 199 -1.64 -12.30 6.62
CA ASP A 199 -2.96 -12.04 7.21
C ASP A 199 -3.62 -10.72 6.74
N ARG A 200 -2.81 -9.69 6.47
CA ARG A 200 -3.27 -8.40 5.91
C ARG A 200 -3.36 -8.37 4.38
N LEU A 201 -2.64 -9.25 3.69
CA LEU A 201 -2.60 -9.28 2.23
C LEU A 201 -4.02 -9.42 1.68
N GLY A 202 -4.40 -8.54 0.75
CA GLY A 202 -5.72 -8.57 0.12
C GLY A 202 -6.84 -7.89 0.91
N MET A 203 -6.55 -7.28 2.07
CA MET A 203 -7.50 -6.40 2.75
C MET A 203 -7.96 -5.29 1.79
N PRO A 204 -9.27 -5.02 1.65
CA PRO A 204 -9.73 -3.92 0.81
C PRO A 204 -9.29 -2.59 1.41
N LEU A 205 -8.70 -1.73 0.59
CA LEU A 205 -8.18 -0.43 0.96
C LEU A 205 -8.56 0.62 -0.07
N ILE A 206 -8.92 1.82 0.37
CA ILE A 206 -9.03 2.98 -0.51
C ILE A 206 -7.81 3.88 -0.40
N GLU A 207 -7.33 4.36 -1.54
CA GLU A 207 -6.28 5.38 -1.66
C GLU A 207 -6.94 6.67 -2.16
N THR A 208 -6.88 7.74 -1.37
CA THR A 208 -7.35 9.07 -1.77
C THR A 208 -6.16 10.00 -1.97
N VAL A 209 -6.08 10.63 -3.15
CA VAL A 209 -4.98 11.52 -3.53
C VAL A 209 -5.51 12.94 -3.71
N THR A 210 -4.89 13.94 -3.09
CA THR A 210 -5.23 15.36 -3.31
C THR A 210 -4.40 15.98 -4.43
N GLU A 211 -4.89 17.08 -4.98
CA GLU A 211 -4.04 17.99 -5.76
C GLU A 211 -2.99 18.67 -4.85
N PRO A 212 -1.83 19.07 -5.41
CA PRO A 212 -0.71 19.65 -4.66
C PRO A 212 -0.82 21.16 -4.37
#